data_AF-A0A846NBX0-F1
#
_entry.id   AF-A0A846NBX0-F1
#
_cell.length_a   1.000
_cell.length_b   1.000
_cell.length_c   1.000
_cell.angle_alpha   90.00
_cell.angle_beta   90.00
_cell.angle_gamma   90.00
#
_symmetry.space_group_name_H-M   'P 1'
#
loop_
_entity.id
_entity.type
_entity.pdbx_description
1 polymer ?
#
loop_
_entity_poly.entity_id
_entity_poly.type
_entity_poly.pdbx_seq_one_letter_code
_entity_poly.pdbx_strand_id
1 'polypeptide(L)'
;KLRSKYQEVKRTIDDQIKKREALPKKVNLFDRIKEEGIVRLCDEKKLFFDWLKMNAIWSKRKIVELVKPYYKDLRDVNRFVNSILNSRTYVRKQGRQLHVSFPPQRSKRAREALIALCNYANSTDNIHLDLRFDKITFSVGTKH
;
A
#
# COMPACT_ATOMS: atom_id res chain seq x y z
N LYS A 1 30.67 8.38 61.74
CA LYS A 1 29.67 7.74 60.85
C LYS A 1 28.91 8.75 59.97
N LEU A 2 28.36 9.84 60.52
CA LEU A 2 27.56 10.82 59.76
C LEU A 2 28.34 11.59 58.66
N ARG A 3 29.58 12.02 58.95
CA ARG A 3 30.48 12.68 57.97
C ARG A 3 30.83 11.81 56.75
N SER A 4 30.99 10.50 56.96
CA SER A 4 31.31 9.56 55.88
C SER A 4 30.11 9.35 54.95
N LYS A 5 28.90 9.21 55.51
CA LYS A 5 27.65 9.19 54.72
C LYS A 5 27.45 10.49 53.93
N TYR A 6 27.76 11.64 54.53
CA TYR A 6 27.66 12.93 53.82
C TYR A 6 28.61 13.01 52.61
N GLN A 7 29.86 12.56 52.77
CA GLN A 7 30.82 12.53 51.66
C GLN A 7 30.41 11.54 50.55
N GLU A 8 29.84 10.40 50.91
CA GLU A 8 29.38 9.39 49.97
C GLU A 8 28.18 9.87 49.13
N VAL A 9 27.21 10.53 49.77
CA VAL A 9 26.09 11.18 49.09
C VAL A 9 26.57 12.31 48.19
N LYS A 10 27.52 13.13 48.65
CA LYS A 10 28.09 14.22 47.85
C LYS A 10 28.78 13.71 46.58
N ARG A 11 29.57 12.64 46.68
CA ARG A 11 30.19 11.98 45.53
C ARG A 11 29.16 11.44 44.55
N THR A 12 28.08 10.86 45.06
CA THR A 12 27.01 10.31 44.21
C THR A 12 26.28 11.41 43.43
N ILE A 13 26.04 12.56 44.07
CA ILE A 13 25.45 13.74 43.42
C ILE A 13 26.40 14.27 42.33
N ASP A 14 27.68 14.43 42.65
CA ASP A 14 28.67 14.92 41.69
C ASP A 14 28.82 13.99 40.47
N ASP A 15 28.81 12.67 40.69
CA ASP A 15 28.84 11.68 39.61
C ASP A 15 27.57 11.70 38.76
N GLN A 16 26.40 11.93 39.36
CA GLN A 16 25.14 12.07 38.63
C GLN A 16 25.08 13.35 37.80
N ILE A 17 25.62 14.47 38.31
CA ILE A 17 25.72 15.73 37.57
C ILE A 17 26.65 15.56 36.35
N LYS A 18 27.83 14.97 36.54
CA LYS A 18 28.75 14.67 35.43
C LYS A 18 28.13 13.79 34.35
N LYS A 19 27.40 12.75 34.76
CA LYS A 19 26.66 11.89 33.81
C LYS A 19 25.58 12.65 33.06
N ARG A 20 24.88 13.58 33.71
CA ARG A 20 23.85 14.42 33.08
C ARG A 20 24.44 15.42 32.09
N GLU A 21 25.59 16.02 32.41
CA GLU A 21 26.28 16.97 31.53
C GLU A 21 26.89 16.30 30.29
N ALA A 22 27.29 15.04 30.41
CA ALA A 22 27.77 14.22 29.31
C ALA A 22 26.65 13.75 28.36
N LEU A 23 25.37 13.81 28.78
CA LEU A 23 24.25 13.49 27.90
C LEU A 23 24.01 14.65 26.93
N PRO A 24 23.73 14.36 25.65
CA PRO A 24 23.38 15.40 24.69
C PRO A 24 22.18 16.20 25.22
N LYS A 25 22.28 17.53 25.15
CA LYS A 25 21.20 18.42 25.60
C LYS A 25 19.91 18.01 24.91
N LYS A 26 18.84 17.93 25.69
CA LYS A 26 17.50 17.59 25.19
C LYS A 26 17.06 18.68 24.22
N VAL A 27 17.26 18.46 22.92
CA VAL A 27 16.82 19.41 21.88
C VAL A 27 15.33 19.18 21.64
N ASN A 28 14.55 20.26 21.65
CA ASN A 28 13.15 20.17 21.29
C ASN A 28 13.02 19.88 19.79
N LEU A 29 12.33 18.79 19.45
CA LEU A 29 12.16 18.36 18.07
C LEU A 29 11.49 19.46 17.21
N PHE A 30 10.63 20.28 17.81
CA PHE A 30 9.97 21.39 17.11
C PHE A 30 10.92 22.51 16.70
N ASP A 31 11.93 22.81 17.52
CA ASP A 31 12.94 23.84 17.19
C ASP A 31 13.79 23.37 16.02
N ARG A 32 14.17 22.08 16.03
CA ARG A 32 14.94 21.45 14.96
C ARG A 32 14.19 21.36 13.63
N ILE A 33 12.88 21.05 13.67
CA ILE A 33 11.99 21.06 12.50
C ILE A 33 11.91 22.47 11.88
N LYS A 34 11.91 23.51 12.72
CA LYS A 34 11.85 24.91 12.29
C LYS A 34 13.20 25.39 11.72
N GLU A 35 14.32 25.04 12.36
CA GLU A 35 15.69 25.35 11.90
C GLU A 35 16.04 24.66 10.58
N GLU A 36 15.70 23.37 10.44
CA GLU A 36 15.98 22.59 9.23
C GLU A 36 14.95 22.83 8.11
N GLY A 37 13.96 23.72 8.33
CA GLY A 37 12.95 24.06 7.33
C GLY A 37 12.12 22.85 6.89
N ILE A 38 11.90 21.88 7.79
CA ILE A 38 11.19 20.64 7.48
C ILE A 38 9.71 20.97 7.23
N VAL A 39 9.33 21.06 5.96
CA VAL A 39 7.96 21.31 5.54
C VAL A 39 7.13 20.04 5.77
N ARG A 40 6.15 20.13 6.66
CA ARG A 40 5.13 19.08 6.81
C ARG A 40 4.35 18.99 5.50
N LEU A 41 4.39 17.83 4.85
CA LEU A 41 3.56 17.54 3.68
C LEU A 41 2.11 17.87 4.03
N CYS A 42 1.49 18.75 3.24
CA CYS A 42 0.10 19.20 3.40
C CYS A 42 -0.81 18.01 3.73
N ASP A 43 -1.53 18.07 4.87
CA ASP A 43 -2.26 16.92 5.43
C ASP A 43 -3.29 16.34 4.44
N GLU A 44 -3.79 17.15 3.50
CA GLU A 44 -4.69 16.74 2.41
C GLU A 44 -4.05 15.74 1.45
N LYS A 45 -2.78 15.96 1.06
CA LYS A 45 -2.06 15.02 0.18
C LYS A 45 -1.87 13.69 0.88
N LYS A 46 -1.52 13.72 2.17
CA LYS A 46 -1.37 12.51 2.98
C LYS A 46 -2.69 11.73 3.04
N LEU A 47 -3.79 12.41 3.34
CA LEU A 47 -5.13 11.80 3.41
C LEU A 47 -5.52 11.15 2.08
N PHE A 48 -5.28 11.83 0.96
CA PHE A 48 -5.53 11.28 -0.37
C PHE A 48 -4.71 10.01 -0.65
N PHE A 49 -3.40 10.03 -0.36
CA PHE A 49 -2.55 8.86 -0.55
C PHE A 49 -2.91 7.69 0.36
N ASP A 50 -3.29 7.96 1.61
CA ASP A 50 -3.71 6.93 2.54
C ASP A 50 -5.04 6.30 2.10
N TRP A 51 -5.99 7.11 1.61
CA TRP A 51 -7.21 6.60 0.98
C TRP A 51 -6.91 5.73 -0.25
N LEU A 52 -6.02 6.16 -1.16
CA LEU A 52 -5.60 5.36 -2.31
C LEU A 52 -4.99 4.01 -1.89
N LYS A 53 -4.08 4.03 -0.91
CA LYS A 53 -3.45 2.81 -0.39
C LYS A 53 -4.48 1.85 0.19
N MET A 54 -5.42 2.36 0.98
CA MET A 54 -6.47 1.53 1.56
C MET A 54 -7.30 0.89 0.45
N ASN A 55 -7.79 1.66 -0.53
CA ASN A 55 -8.55 1.12 -1.66
C ASN A 55 -7.77 0.07 -2.45
N ALA A 56 -6.46 0.27 -2.67
CA ALA A 56 -5.60 -0.71 -3.31
C ALA A 56 -5.50 -2.01 -2.50
N ILE A 57 -5.37 -1.91 -1.16
CA ILE A 57 -5.34 -3.07 -0.27
C ILE A 57 -6.66 -3.84 -0.32
N TRP A 58 -7.81 -3.14 -0.21
CA TRP A 58 -9.15 -3.75 -0.29
C TRP A 58 -9.38 -4.43 -1.63
N SER A 59 -9.04 -3.74 -2.72
CA SER A 59 -9.16 -4.29 -4.08
C SER A 59 -8.31 -5.55 -4.25
N LYS A 60 -7.04 -5.52 -3.81
CA LYS A 60 -6.16 -6.69 -3.89
C LYS A 60 -6.70 -7.86 -3.08
N ARG A 61 -7.21 -7.62 -1.87
CA ARG A 61 -7.84 -8.66 -1.03
C ARG A 61 -9.03 -9.28 -1.75
N LYS A 62 -9.90 -8.45 -2.34
CA LYS A 62 -11.07 -8.95 -3.06
C LYS A 62 -10.69 -9.80 -4.27
N ILE A 63 -9.68 -9.38 -5.04
CA ILE A 63 -9.16 -10.16 -6.16
C ILE A 63 -8.62 -11.51 -5.67
N VAL A 64 -7.86 -11.52 -4.57
CA VAL A 64 -7.34 -12.76 -3.96
C VAL A 64 -8.47 -13.71 -3.56
N GLU A 65 -9.54 -13.21 -2.93
CA GLU A 65 -10.71 -14.01 -2.56
C GLU A 65 -11.40 -14.66 -3.77
N LEU A 66 -11.59 -13.90 -4.85
CA LEU A 66 -12.23 -14.39 -6.08
C LEU A 66 -11.40 -15.46 -6.79
N VAL A 67 -10.07 -15.34 -6.73
CA VAL A 67 -9.13 -16.25 -7.38
C VAL A 67 -8.84 -17.49 -6.54
N LYS A 68 -8.93 -17.40 -5.21
CA LYS A 68 -8.58 -18.47 -4.26
C LYS A 68 -9.17 -19.84 -4.62
N PRO A 69 -10.44 -19.99 -5.05
CA PRO A 69 -11.01 -21.31 -5.38
C PRO A 69 -10.30 -22.05 -6.52
N TYR A 70 -9.58 -21.33 -7.39
CA TYR A 70 -8.87 -21.92 -8.53
C TYR A 70 -7.51 -22.48 -8.17
N TYR A 71 -6.99 -22.24 -6.96
CA TYR A 71 -5.63 -22.57 -6.55
C TYR A 71 -5.60 -23.33 -5.22
N LYS A 72 -4.61 -24.22 -5.07
CA LYS A 72 -4.47 -25.05 -3.86
C LYS A 72 -3.86 -24.30 -2.68
N ASP A 73 -2.96 -23.36 -2.95
CA ASP A 73 -2.26 -22.59 -1.92
C ASP A 73 -2.34 -21.08 -2.16
N LEU A 74 -2.14 -20.30 -1.09
CA LEU A 74 -2.14 -18.84 -1.16
C LEU A 74 -0.91 -18.27 -1.88
N ARG A 75 0.18 -19.04 -2.00
CA ARG A 75 1.41 -18.58 -2.65
C ARG A 75 1.19 -18.43 -4.15
N ASP A 76 0.58 -19.43 -4.78
CA ASP A 76 0.23 -19.42 -6.19
C ASP A 76 -0.86 -18.38 -6.49
N VAL A 77 -1.84 -18.19 -5.60
CA VAL A 77 -2.84 -17.12 -5.74
C VAL A 77 -2.14 -15.77 -5.81
N ASN A 78 -1.28 -15.47 -4.84
CA ASN A 78 -0.56 -14.19 -4.81
C ASN A 78 0.35 -14.02 -6.03
N ARG A 79 1.03 -15.08 -6.47
CA ARG A 79 1.85 -15.07 -7.69
C ARG A 79 1.00 -14.74 -8.91
N PHE A 80 -0.17 -15.36 -9.06
CA PHE A 80 -1.09 -15.08 -10.16
C PHE A 80 -1.61 -13.64 -10.10
N VAL A 81 -2.12 -13.19 -8.94
CA VAL A 81 -2.66 -11.83 -8.77
C VAL A 81 -1.59 -10.79 -9.12
N ASN A 82 -0.37 -10.95 -8.60
CA ASN A 82 0.74 -10.05 -8.95
C ASN A 82 1.06 -10.11 -10.46
N SER A 83 1.02 -11.29 -11.08
CA SER A 83 1.25 -11.43 -12.53
C SER A 83 0.19 -10.70 -13.36
N ILE A 84 -1.08 -10.73 -12.94
CA ILE A 84 -2.16 -10.04 -13.66
C ILE A 84 -2.06 -8.53 -13.48
N LEU A 85 -1.83 -8.05 -12.25
CA LEU A 85 -1.68 -6.62 -11.95
C LEU A 85 -0.48 -5.99 -12.68
N ASN A 86 0.58 -6.77 -12.91
CA ASN A 86 1.77 -6.33 -13.65
C ASN A 86 1.71 -6.69 -15.14
N SER A 87 0.64 -7.32 -15.63
CA SER A 87 0.55 -7.73 -17.02
C SER A 87 0.33 -6.52 -17.94
N ARG A 88 0.94 -6.57 -19.12
CA ARG A 88 0.67 -5.58 -20.18
C ARG A 88 -0.69 -5.89 -20.79
N THR A 89 -1.71 -5.15 -20.38
CA THR A 89 -3.07 -5.25 -20.91
C THR A 89 -3.25 -4.30 -22.09
N TYR A 90 -4.08 -4.71 -23.04
CA TYR A 90 -4.45 -3.87 -24.18
C TYR A 90 -5.72 -3.11 -23.83
N VAL A 91 -5.66 -1.79 -23.92
CA VAL A 91 -6.81 -0.92 -23.68
C VAL A 91 -7.23 -0.29 -24.99
N ARG A 92 -8.51 -0.43 -25.36
CA ARG A 92 -9.10 0.18 -26.54
C ARG A 92 -10.39 0.90 -26.16
N LYS A 93 -10.58 2.09 -26.71
CA LYS A 93 -11.82 2.84 -26.55
C LYS A 93 -12.68 2.64 -27.78
N GLN A 94 -13.96 2.31 -27.57
CA GLN A 94 -14.97 2.23 -28.63
C GLN A 94 -16.20 3.02 -28.19
N GLY A 95 -16.41 4.20 -28.79
CA GLY A 95 -17.48 5.11 -28.37
C GLY A 95 -17.33 5.52 -26.89
N ARG A 96 -18.35 5.23 -26.09
CA ARG A 96 -18.38 5.48 -24.63
C ARG A 96 -17.97 4.24 -23.80
N GLN A 97 -17.39 3.22 -24.42
CA GLN A 97 -16.94 2.01 -23.74
C GLN A 97 -15.42 1.88 -23.79
N LEU A 98 -14.85 1.38 -22.70
CA LEU A 98 -13.44 1.03 -22.59
C LEU A 98 -13.30 -0.49 -22.54
N HIS A 99 -12.59 -1.08 -23.49
CA HIS A 99 -12.30 -2.51 -23.54
C HIS A 99 -10.87 -2.75 -23.04
N VAL A 100 -10.73 -3.58 -22.01
CA VAL A 100 -9.45 -3.99 -21.43
C VAL A 100 -9.26 -5.47 -21.68
N SER A 101 -8.32 -5.82 -22.56
CA SER A 101 -8.00 -7.20 -22.88
C SER A 101 -6.69 -7.62 -22.23
N PHE A 102 -6.76 -8.62 -21.35
CA PHE A 102 -5.59 -9.27 -20.79
C PHE A 102 -4.90 -10.20 -21.79
N PRO A 103 -3.59 -10.42 -21.68
CA PRO A 103 -2.88 -11.37 -22.54
C PRO A 103 -3.38 -12.80 -22.32
N PRO A 104 -3.29 -13.67 -23.35
CA PRO A 104 -3.69 -15.06 -23.24
C PRO A 104 -2.87 -15.78 -22.17
N GLN A 105 -3.56 -16.55 -21.33
CA GLN A 105 -2.93 -17.31 -20.26
C GLN A 105 -2.44 -18.66 -20.75
N ARG A 106 -1.23 -19.07 -20.35
CA ARG A 106 -0.64 -20.35 -20.77
C ARG A 106 -1.30 -21.55 -20.09
N SER A 107 -1.67 -21.43 -18.81
CA SER A 107 -2.29 -22.52 -18.06
C SER A 107 -3.82 -22.42 -18.08
N LYS A 108 -4.49 -23.57 -18.17
CA LYS A 108 -5.97 -23.66 -18.10
C LYS A 108 -6.51 -23.03 -16.82
N ARG A 109 -5.88 -23.34 -15.68
CA ARG A 109 -6.19 -22.78 -14.35
C ARG A 109 -6.13 -21.25 -14.33
N ALA A 110 -5.03 -20.65 -14.81
CA ALA A 110 -4.88 -19.20 -14.84
C ALA A 110 -5.89 -18.54 -15.79
N ARG A 111 -6.22 -19.20 -16.91
CA ARG A 111 -7.25 -18.74 -17.83
C ARG A 111 -8.63 -18.71 -17.15
N GLU A 112 -9.02 -19.79 -16.49
CA GLU A 112 -10.31 -19.90 -15.80
C GLU A 112 -10.44 -18.89 -14.66
N ALA A 113 -9.39 -18.74 -13.84
CA ALA A 113 -9.36 -17.74 -12.78
C ALA A 113 -9.49 -16.30 -13.34
N LEU A 114 -8.82 -16.00 -14.44
CA LEU A 114 -8.87 -14.68 -15.06
C LEU A 114 -10.23 -14.41 -15.72
N ILE A 115 -10.84 -15.42 -16.36
CA ILE A 115 -12.19 -15.31 -16.91
C ILE A 115 -13.19 -15.00 -15.79
N ALA A 116 -13.12 -15.73 -14.68
CA ALA A 116 -13.99 -15.49 -13.53
C ALA A 116 -13.83 -14.07 -12.96
N LEU A 117 -12.58 -13.60 -12.87
CA LEU A 117 -12.29 -12.23 -12.44
C LEU A 117 -12.86 -11.19 -13.42
N CYS A 118 -12.71 -11.39 -14.73
CA CYS A 118 -13.27 -10.50 -15.74
C CYS A 118 -14.80 -10.47 -15.67
N ASN A 119 -15.44 -11.64 -15.51
CA ASN A 119 -16.89 -11.74 -15.37
C ASN A 119 -17.40 -10.98 -14.15
N TYR A 120 -16.73 -11.13 -13.00
CA TYR A 120 -17.05 -10.38 -11.79
C TYR A 120 -16.88 -8.86 -11.98
N ALA A 121 -15.79 -8.43 -12.60
CA ALA A 121 -15.56 -7.02 -12.89
C ALA A 121 -16.63 -6.44 -13.84
N ASN A 122 -17.04 -7.22 -14.84
CA ASN A 122 -18.06 -6.84 -15.82
C ASN A 122 -19.50 -6.85 -15.26
N SER A 123 -19.75 -7.61 -14.19
CA SER A 123 -21.04 -7.60 -13.48
C SER A 123 -21.18 -6.45 -12.49
N THR A 124 -20.10 -5.72 -12.22
CA THR A 124 -20.16 -4.53 -11.37
C THR A 124 -20.80 -3.40 -12.17
N ASP A 125 -21.68 -2.62 -11.54
CA ASP A 125 -22.44 -1.55 -12.19
C ASP A 125 -21.55 -0.51 -12.90
N ASN A 126 -22.16 0.19 -13.85
CA ASN A 126 -21.49 1.22 -14.64
C ASN A 126 -20.86 2.29 -13.73
N ILE A 127 -19.62 2.66 -14.03
CA ILE A 127 -18.92 3.67 -13.28
C ILE A 127 -19.30 5.04 -13.84
N HIS A 128 -20.20 5.74 -13.16
CA HIS A 128 -20.53 7.14 -13.48
C HIS A 128 -19.43 8.07 -12.95
N LEU A 129 -18.30 8.13 -13.65
CA LEU A 129 -17.15 8.98 -13.26
C LEU A 129 -17.12 10.34 -13.97
N ASP A 130 -18.19 10.74 -14.65
CA ASP A 130 -18.20 11.91 -15.56
C ASP A 130 -17.05 11.87 -16.58
N LEU A 131 -16.55 10.67 -16.88
CA LEU A 131 -15.48 10.42 -17.82
C LEU A 131 -16.07 10.29 -19.23
N ARG A 132 -15.21 10.39 -20.25
CA ARG A 132 -15.60 10.17 -21.65
C ARG A 132 -15.95 8.70 -21.98
N PHE A 133 -16.19 7.87 -20.97
CA PHE A 133 -16.64 6.49 -21.06
C PHE A 133 -17.51 6.16 -19.83
N ASP A 134 -18.53 5.33 -20.02
CA ASP A 134 -19.52 4.99 -18.99
C ASP A 134 -19.37 3.54 -18.51
N LYS A 135 -18.67 2.72 -19.29
CA LYS A 135 -18.54 1.29 -19.03
C LYS A 135 -17.14 0.80 -19.36
N ILE A 136 -16.58 0.00 -18.47
CA ILE A 136 -15.35 -0.74 -18.69
C ILE A 136 -15.71 -2.22 -18.87
N THR A 137 -15.20 -2.84 -19.92
CA THR A 137 -15.39 -4.26 -20.20
C THR A 137 -14.04 -4.95 -20.21
N PHE A 138 -13.89 -5.99 -19.39
CA PHE A 138 -12.70 -6.79 -19.24
C PHE A 138 -12.83 -8.12 -20.00
N SER A 139 -11.78 -8.52 -20.70
CA SER A 139 -11.74 -9.78 -21.45
C SER A 139 -10.37 -10.45 -21.36
N VAL A 140 -10.34 -11.76 -21.63
CA VAL A 140 -9.10 -12.53 -21.75
C VAL A 140 -8.82 -12.80 -23.21
N GLY A 141 -7.63 -12.43 -23.68
CA GLY A 141 -7.20 -12.71 -25.05
C GLY A 141 -7.14 -14.22 -25.32
N THR A 142 -7.50 -14.62 -26.53
CA THR A 142 -7.31 -15.98 -27.04
C THR A 142 -5.88 -16.15 -27.56
N LYS A 143 -5.29 -17.34 -27.41
CA LYS A 143 -4.08 -17.67 -28.17
C LYS A 143 -4.49 -17.77 -29.64
N HIS A 144 -3.81 -17.03 -30.52
CA HIS A 144 -3.80 -17.30 -31.95
C HIS A 144 -2.85 -18.47 -32.22
#